data_AF-A0A0Q5MP60-F1
#
_entry.id   AF-A0A0Q5MP60-F1
#
_cell.length_a   1.000
_cell.length_b   1.000
_cell.length_c   1.000
_cell.angle_alpha   90.00
_cell.angle_beta   90.00
_cell.angle_gamma   90.00
#
_symmetry.space_group_name_H-M   'P 1'
#
loop_
_entity.id
_entity.type
_entity.pdbx_description
1 polymer ?
#
loop_
_entity_poly.entity_id
_entity_poly.type
_entity_poly.pdbx_seq_one_letter_code
_entity_poly.pdbx_strand_id
1 'polypeptide(L)'
;MSRSLPIFIRNLFTLADDLDVKVPADTITALNNAVAVIDQLDELHTSTQDVAGAVYRAVLNGKDPLTDPEVERVTKLTAIASQPIYARAMEHASANLVETVQAEGDTLVAAFQPRFDSAAQAVADARPVFKAAGIDTLDASDQIARAGLDVARANLAAREGNATMTRINQGLGMVLSAGTNHVRGITATIDPKPGTTRIGLENQALLAGSRSSMSVWTATDNGHTVSLATSDQIAERNERMEAAEYQQQADYDRSLSQAAMGVYR
;
A
#
# COMPACT_ATOMS: atom_id res chain seq x y z
N MET A 1 -11.56 -9.98 10.12
CA MET A 1 -10.55 -8.92 10.36
C MET A 1 -11.27 -7.66 10.82
N SER A 2 -10.86 -7.09 11.96
CA SER A 2 -11.57 -5.97 12.61
C SER A 2 -11.65 -4.73 11.69
N ARG A 3 -12.80 -4.04 11.68
CA ARG A 3 -13.02 -2.84 10.82
C ARG A 3 -12.15 -1.65 11.24
N SER A 4 -11.59 -1.70 12.45
CA SER A 4 -10.79 -0.65 13.09
C SER A 4 -9.34 -0.61 12.62
N LEU A 5 -8.86 -1.62 11.89
CA LEU A 5 -7.54 -1.58 11.29
C LEU A 5 -7.49 -0.64 10.06
N PRO A 6 -6.35 0.04 9.82
CA PRO A 6 -6.16 0.82 8.60
C PRO A 6 -6.44 -0.01 7.34
N ILE A 7 -7.07 0.60 6.33
CA ILE A 7 -7.50 -0.10 5.11
C ILE A 7 -6.32 -0.76 4.39
N PHE A 8 -5.17 -0.09 4.32
CA PHE A 8 -3.99 -0.62 3.62
C PHE A 8 -3.41 -1.87 4.30
N ILE A 9 -3.43 -1.95 5.63
CA ILE A 9 -3.05 -3.15 6.38
C ILE A 9 -3.98 -4.30 6.04
N ARG A 10 -5.30 -4.06 6.07
CA ARG A 10 -6.29 -5.10 5.70
C ARG A 10 -6.06 -5.61 4.27
N ASN A 11 -5.83 -4.69 3.33
CA ASN A 11 -5.55 -5.03 1.95
C ASN A 11 -4.26 -5.85 1.79
N LEU A 12 -3.19 -5.55 2.54
CA LEU A 12 -1.96 -6.32 2.52
C LEU A 12 -2.21 -7.78 2.95
N PHE A 13 -2.90 -7.99 4.07
CA PHE A 13 -3.14 -9.33 4.58
C PHE A 13 -4.14 -10.11 3.73
N THR A 14 -5.19 -9.48 3.22
CA THR A 14 -6.10 -10.12 2.25
C THR A 14 -5.36 -10.48 0.96
N LEU A 15 -4.49 -9.60 0.47
CA LEU A 15 -3.67 -9.89 -0.70
C LEU A 15 -2.71 -11.07 -0.46
N ALA A 16 -2.09 -11.12 0.72
CA ALA A 16 -1.19 -12.21 1.10
C ALA A 16 -1.92 -13.55 1.14
N ASP A 17 -3.12 -13.59 1.74
CA ASP A 17 -3.98 -14.79 1.80
C ASP A 17 -4.43 -15.22 0.39
N ASP A 18 -4.94 -14.29 -0.42
CA ASP A 18 -5.40 -14.55 -1.79
C ASP A 18 -4.30 -15.09 -2.71
N LEU A 19 -3.05 -14.70 -2.47
CA LEU A 19 -1.89 -15.11 -3.26
C LEU A 19 -1.05 -16.20 -2.61
N ASP A 20 -1.49 -16.74 -1.46
CA ASP A 20 -0.76 -17.73 -0.67
C ASP A 20 0.71 -17.29 -0.46
N VAL A 21 0.88 -16.07 0.02
CA VAL A 21 2.17 -15.45 0.34
C VAL A 21 2.35 -15.45 1.85
N LYS A 22 3.46 -16.03 2.29
CA LYS A 22 3.80 -16.07 3.71
C LYS A 22 4.32 -14.72 4.19
N VAL A 23 3.52 -14.05 5.03
CA VAL A 23 3.89 -12.80 5.69
C VAL A 23 4.93 -13.08 6.80
N PRO A 24 5.90 -12.16 7.04
CA PRO A 24 6.87 -12.29 8.13
C PRO A 24 6.23 -12.49 9.50
N ALA A 25 6.85 -13.33 10.34
CA ALA A 25 6.31 -13.70 11.66
C ALA A 25 6.13 -12.50 12.59
N ASP A 26 7.04 -11.52 12.52
CA ASP A 26 7.00 -10.32 13.33
C ASP A 26 5.84 -9.41 12.92
N THR A 27 5.58 -9.31 11.62
CA THR A 27 4.40 -8.61 11.08
C THR A 27 3.09 -9.26 11.54
N ILE A 28 3.01 -10.60 11.54
CA ILE A 28 1.85 -11.34 12.05
C ILE A 28 1.68 -11.13 13.56
N THR A 29 2.78 -11.12 14.31
CA THR A 29 2.77 -10.86 15.76
C THR A 29 2.25 -9.45 16.05
N ALA A 30 2.74 -8.45 15.33
CA ALA A 30 2.27 -7.07 15.45
C ALA A 30 0.77 -6.93 15.09
N LEU A 31 0.29 -7.64 14.05
CA LEU A 31 -1.13 -7.66 13.71
C LEU A 31 -1.97 -8.23 14.85
N ASN A 32 -1.56 -9.38 15.39
CA ASN A 32 -2.28 -10.04 16.48
C ASN A 32 -2.31 -9.18 17.73
N ASN A 33 -1.20 -8.49 18.05
CA ASN A 33 -1.15 -7.55 19.16
C ASN A 33 -2.09 -6.36 18.94
N ALA A 34 -2.12 -5.80 17.72
CA ALA A 34 -3.01 -4.68 17.40
C ALA A 34 -4.49 -5.08 17.49
N VAL A 35 -4.85 -6.27 16.98
CA VAL A 35 -6.20 -6.82 17.09
C VAL A 35 -6.56 -7.09 18.56
N ALA A 36 -5.66 -7.70 19.33
CA ALA A 36 -5.89 -7.97 20.74
C ALA A 36 -6.12 -6.69 21.56
N VAL A 37 -5.39 -5.60 21.27
CA VAL A 37 -5.63 -4.30 21.91
C VAL A 37 -7.01 -3.75 21.54
N ILE A 38 -7.39 -3.80 20.26
CA ILE A 38 -8.70 -3.33 19.80
C ILE A 38 -9.82 -4.14 20.49
N ASP A 39 -9.72 -5.46 20.48
CA ASP A 39 -10.72 -6.35 21.07
C ASP A 39 -10.84 -6.13 22.58
N GLN A 40 -9.71 -6.00 23.30
CA GLN A 40 -9.70 -5.70 24.74
C GLN A 40 -10.32 -4.34 25.06
N LEU A 41 -10.10 -3.32 24.22
CA LEU A 41 -10.68 -2.01 24.40
C LEU A 41 -12.18 -2.00 24.10
N ASP A 42 -12.63 -2.76 23.09
CA ASP A 42 -14.04 -2.92 22.75
C ASP A 42 -14.81 -3.64 23.88
N GLU A 43 -14.15 -4.58 24.57
CA GLU A 43 -14.70 -5.28 25.74
C GLU A 43 -14.84 -4.40 27.00
N LEU A 44 -14.27 -3.18 27.02
CA LEU A 44 -14.44 -2.23 28.13
C LEU A 44 -15.84 -1.61 28.08
N HIS A 45 -16.86 -2.41 28.37
CA HIS A 45 -18.25 -1.96 28.50
C HIS A 45 -18.47 -1.31 29.86
N THR A 46 -18.18 -0.02 29.94
CA THR A 46 -18.46 0.78 31.12
C THR A 46 -18.90 2.18 30.73
N SER A 47 -19.83 2.72 31.50
CA SER A 47 -20.47 3.99 31.25
C SER A 47 -20.45 4.84 32.52
N THR A 48 -20.78 6.13 32.37
CA THR A 48 -21.00 7.01 33.52
C THR A 48 -22.14 6.53 34.41
N GLN A 49 -23.08 5.72 33.90
CA GLN A 49 -24.15 5.11 34.70
C GLN A 49 -23.61 4.02 35.63
N ASP A 50 -22.60 3.26 35.20
CA ASP A 50 -21.96 2.24 36.03
C ASP A 50 -21.23 2.88 37.22
N VAL A 51 -20.59 4.04 36.99
CA VAL A 51 -19.97 4.84 38.06
C VAL A 51 -21.04 5.31 39.05
N ALA A 52 -22.14 5.89 38.56
CA ALA A 52 -23.24 6.34 39.42
C ALA A 52 -23.84 5.19 40.24
N GLY A 53 -24.01 4.02 39.65
CA GLY A 53 -24.49 2.81 40.32
C GLY A 53 -23.52 2.28 41.38
N ALA A 54 -22.21 2.34 41.15
CA ALA A 54 -21.19 2.01 42.15
C ALA A 54 -21.23 3.00 43.33
N VAL A 55 -21.29 4.31 43.06
CA VAL A 55 -21.39 5.35 44.11
C VAL A 55 -22.65 5.17 44.95
N TYR A 56 -23.80 4.96 44.31
CA TYR A 56 -25.07 4.73 45.00
C TYR A 56 -24.99 3.52 45.94
N ARG A 57 -24.39 2.40 45.49
CA ARG A 57 -24.18 1.20 46.33
C ARG A 57 -23.21 1.44 47.48
N ALA A 58 -22.14 2.22 47.29
CA ALA A 58 -21.21 2.58 48.36
C ALA A 58 -21.93 3.37 49.47
N VAL A 59 -22.69 4.41 49.08
CA VAL A 59 -23.46 5.24 50.01
C VAL A 59 -24.51 4.43 50.77
N LEU A 60 -25.27 3.57 50.07
CA LEU A 60 -26.28 2.69 50.69
C LEU A 60 -25.68 1.77 51.76
N ASN A 61 -24.44 1.33 51.57
CA ASN A 61 -23.74 0.43 52.49
C ASN A 61 -22.93 1.18 53.56
N GLY A 62 -23.09 2.50 53.69
CA GLY A 62 -22.38 3.32 54.67
C GLY A 62 -20.87 3.43 54.44
N LYS A 63 -20.41 3.19 53.20
CA LYS A 63 -19.00 3.32 52.80
C LYS A 63 -18.75 4.69 52.19
N ASP A 64 -17.53 5.21 52.33
CA ASP A 64 -17.08 6.42 51.62
C ASP A 64 -16.81 6.09 50.14
N PRO A 65 -17.58 6.63 49.18
CA PRO A 65 -17.37 6.38 47.76
C PRO A 65 -16.00 6.78 47.24
N LEU A 66 -15.31 7.73 47.89
CA LEU A 66 -13.98 8.17 47.48
C LEU A 66 -12.89 7.12 47.72
N THR A 67 -13.15 6.17 48.63
CA THR A 67 -12.21 5.10 49.00
C THR A 67 -12.76 3.71 48.74
N ASP A 68 -14.00 3.59 48.23
CA ASP A 68 -14.59 2.30 47.91
C ASP A 68 -13.89 1.68 46.68
N PRO A 69 -13.32 0.46 46.80
CA PRO A 69 -12.55 -0.15 45.70
C PRO A 69 -13.36 -0.38 44.43
N GLU A 70 -14.68 -0.60 44.54
CA GLU A 70 -15.53 -0.82 43.37
C GLU A 70 -15.82 0.49 42.65
N VAL A 71 -16.05 1.58 43.39
CA VAL A 71 -16.15 2.93 42.79
C VAL A 71 -14.85 3.31 42.09
N GLU A 72 -13.70 3.05 42.72
CA GLU A 72 -12.38 3.30 42.12
C GLU A 72 -12.17 2.49 40.84
N ARG A 73 -12.48 1.18 40.88
CA ARG A 73 -12.36 0.28 39.73
C ARG A 73 -13.20 0.75 38.54
N VAL A 74 -14.50 1.02 38.75
CA VAL A 74 -15.42 1.43 37.68
C VAL A 74 -15.07 2.81 37.14
N THR A 75 -14.62 3.74 38.00
CA THR A 75 -14.15 5.06 37.57
C THR A 75 -12.93 4.95 36.67
N LYS A 76 -11.93 4.14 37.06
CA LYS A 76 -10.73 3.89 36.24
C LYS A 76 -11.07 3.26 34.89
N LEU A 77 -11.93 2.24 34.89
CA LEU A 77 -12.38 1.62 33.65
C LEU A 77 -13.11 2.62 32.75
N THR A 78 -13.97 3.46 33.31
CA THR A 78 -14.70 4.49 32.54
C THR A 78 -13.76 5.56 31.98
N ALA A 79 -12.72 5.91 32.72
CA ALA A 79 -11.67 6.79 32.21
C ALA A 79 -10.91 6.15 31.04
N ILE A 80 -10.53 4.87 31.15
CA ILE A 80 -9.83 4.14 30.07
C ILE A 80 -10.74 3.99 28.84
N ALA A 81 -12.01 3.63 29.05
CA ALA A 81 -13.02 3.50 28.00
C ALA A 81 -13.47 4.85 27.43
N SER A 82 -12.98 5.98 27.96
CA SER A 82 -13.28 7.29 27.40
C SER A 82 -12.74 7.40 25.97
N GLN A 83 -13.51 8.04 25.09
CA GLN A 83 -13.20 8.18 23.67
C GLN A 83 -11.76 8.65 23.40
N PRO A 84 -11.19 9.65 24.11
CA PRO A 84 -9.82 10.08 23.86
C PRO A 84 -8.77 9.00 24.16
N ILE A 85 -8.89 8.27 25.27
CA ILE A 85 -7.91 7.24 25.64
C ILE A 85 -8.06 6.03 24.73
N TYR A 86 -9.28 5.60 24.47
CA TYR A 86 -9.61 4.55 23.51
C TYR A 86 -9.00 4.84 22.12
N ALA A 87 -9.24 6.04 21.57
CA ALA A 87 -8.73 6.43 20.27
C ALA A 87 -7.19 6.46 20.24
N ARG A 88 -6.54 7.00 21.29
CA ARG A 88 -5.06 7.03 21.37
C ARG A 88 -4.43 5.66 21.50
N ALA A 89 -5.05 4.75 22.25
CA ALA A 89 -4.57 3.38 22.36
C ALA A 89 -4.69 2.64 21.01
N MET A 90 -5.79 2.83 20.29
CA MET A 90 -5.95 2.32 18.92
C MET A 90 -4.93 2.90 17.93
N GLU A 91 -4.69 4.22 17.99
CA GLU A 91 -3.68 4.89 17.17
C GLU A 91 -2.29 4.29 17.44
N HIS A 92 -1.92 4.09 18.70
CA HIS A 92 -0.64 3.52 19.07
C HIS A 92 -0.49 2.05 18.62
N ALA A 93 -1.54 1.25 18.78
CA ALA A 93 -1.54 -0.13 18.30
C ALA A 93 -1.37 -0.20 16.77
N SER A 94 -2.06 0.68 16.06
CA SER A 94 -1.95 0.80 14.60
C SER A 94 -0.57 1.30 14.17
N ALA A 95 0.00 2.29 14.86
CA ALA A 95 1.32 2.83 14.56
C ALA A 95 2.42 1.76 14.69
N ASN A 96 2.41 0.98 15.78
CA ASN A 96 3.38 -0.11 15.97
C ASN A 96 3.28 -1.16 14.86
N LEU A 97 2.07 -1.49 14.41
CA LEU A 97 1.87 -2.40 13.29
C LEU A 97 2.44 -1.82 12.00
N VAL A 98 2.16 -0.55 11.70
CA VAL A 98 2.70 0.12 10.51
C VAL A 98 4.22 0.13 10.53
N GLU A 99 4.83 0.52 11.64
CA GLU A 99 6.29 0.54 11.83
C GLU A 99 6.90 -0.85 11.60
N THR A 100 6.29 -1.90 12.15
CA THR A 100 6.75 -3.28 11.97
C THR A 100 6.68 -3.70 10.51
N VAL A 101 5.56 -3.40 9.83
CA VAL A 101 5.39 -3.74 8.41
C VAL A 101 6.40 -2.98 7.54
N GLN A 102 6.73 -1.74 7.88
CA GLN A 102 7.76 -0.96 7.19
C GLN A 102 9.16 -1.54 7.42
N ALA A 103 9.49 -1.91 8.65
CA ALA A 103 10.76 -2.55 8.98
C ALA A 103 10.94 -3.89 8.23
N GLU A 104 9.85 -4.62 8.01
CA GLU A 104 9.81 -5.87 7.24
C GLU A 104 9.59 -5.66 5.73
N GLY A 105 9.68 -4.42 5.25
CA GLY A 105 9.31 -4.05 3.89
C GLY A 105 10.01 -4.87 2.80
N ASP A 106 11.32 -5.07 2.92
CA ASP A 106 12.09 -5.86 1.95
C ASP A 106 11.78 -7.36 2.03
N THR A 107 11.54 -7.88 3.24
CA THR A 107 11.10 -9.27 3.43
C THR A 107 9.74 -9.49 2.76
N LEU A 108 8.82 -8.54 2.89
CA LEU A 108 7.53 -8.57 2.21
C LEU A 108 7.69 -8.52 0.69
N VAL A 109 8.49 -7.59 0.16
CA VAL A 109 8.78 -7.52 -1.29
C VAL A 109 9.32 -8.86 -1.79
N ALA A 110 10.32 -9.43 -1.11
CA ALA A 110 10.88 -10.73 -1.46
C ALA A 110 9.84 -11.86 -1.41
N ALA A 111 8.90 -11.83 -0.46
CA ALA A 111 7.83 -12.82 -0.35
C ALA A 111 6.82 -12.73 -1.51
N PHE A 112 6.50 -11.52 -1.99
CA PHE A 112 5.58 -11.30 -3.11
C PHE A 112 6.23 -11.44 -4.49
N GLN A 113 7.57 -11.32 -4.58
CA GLN A 113 8.32 -11.35 -5.84
C GLN A 113 7.98 -12.57 -6.72
N PRO A 114 7.94 -13.83 -6.23
CA PRO A 114 7.64 -14.97 -7.10
C PRO A 114 6.25 -14.91 -7.74
N ARG A 115 5.25 -14.39 -7.01
CA ARG A 115 3.89 -14.21 -7.54
C ARG A 115 3.83 -13.09 -8.56
N PHE A 116 4.58 -12.01 -8.32
CA PHE A 116 4.71 -10.91 -9.27
C PHE A 116 5.38 -11.37 -10.57
N ASP A 117 6.50 -12.10 -10.48
CA ASP A 117 7.23 -12.62 -11.63
C ASP A 117 6.38 -13.61 -12.44
N SER A 118 5.65 -14.51 -11.78
CA SER A 118 4.74 -15.42 -12.47
C SER A 118 3.63 -14.69 -13.21
N ALA A 119 3.10 -13.60 -12.63
CA ALA A 119 2.08 -12.78 -13.26
C ALA A 119 2.64 -11.97 -14.45
N ALA A 120 3.87 -11.45 -14.33
CA ALA A 120 4.59 -10.79 -15.41
C ALA A 120 4.88 -11.76 -16.57
N GLN A 121 5.27 -13.00 -16.27
CA GLN A 121 5.51 -14.03 -17.26
C GLN A 121 4.24 -14.39 -18.03
N ALA A 122 3.08 -14.51 -17.35
CA ALA A 122 1.80 -14.75 -18.02
C ALA A 122 1.44 -13.66 -19.03
N VAL A 123 1.75 -12.39 -18.71
CA VAL A 123 1.59 -11.25 -19.63
C VAL A 123 2.57 -11.35 -20.80
N ALA A 124 3.83 -11.70 -20.53
CA ALA A 124 4.85 -11.87 -21.56
C ALA A 124 4.53 -13.02 -22.54
N ASP A 125 4.03 -14.15 -22.04
CA ASP A 125 3.67 -15.34 -22.82
C ASP A 125 2.44 -15.13 -23.70
N ALA A 126 1.47 -14.31 -23.25
CA ALA A 126 0.30 -13.96 -24.03
C ALA A 126 0.63 -13.11 -25.26
N ARG A 127 1.71 -12.33 -25.18
CA ARG A 127 2.08 -11.35 -26.20
C ARG A 127 2.37 -11.92 -27.59
N PRO A 128 3.23 -12.96 -27.77
CA PRO A 128 3.45 -13.54 -29.08
C PRO A 128 2.16 -14.07 -29.73
N VAL A 129 1.21 -14.56 -28.94
CA VAL A 129 -0.11 -15.02 -29.41
C VAL A 129 -0.93 -13.85 -29.96
N PHE A 130 -0.97 -12.73 -29.24
CA PHE A 130 -1.64 -11.50 -29.65
C PHE A 130 -1.03 -10.91 -30.93
N LYS A 131 0.31 -10.86 -30.99
CA LYS A 131 1.04 -10.37 -32.17
C LYS A 131 0.77 -11.23 -33.41
N ALA A 132 0.73 -12.55 -33.27
CA ALA A 132 0.40 -13.47 -34.36
C ALA A 132 -1.05 -13.27 -34.87
N ALA A 133 -1.96 -12.87 -33.99
CA ALA A 133 -3.35 -12.55 -34.32
C ALA A 133 -3.57 -11.11 -34.83
N GLY A 134 -2.53 -10.26 -34.81
CA GLY A 134 -2.64 -8.85 -35.19
C GLY A 134 -3.46 -8.01 -34.21
N ILE A 135 -3.42 -8.33 -32.91
CA ILE A 135 -4.17 -7.64 -31.85
C ILE A 135 -3.18 -6.94 -30.92
N ASP A 136 -3.31 -5.62 -30.77
CA ASP A 136 -2.37 -4.80 -30.00
C ASP A 136 -2.85 -4.49 -28.55
N THR A 137 -4.10 -4.81 -28.22
CA THR A 137 -4.70 -4.47 -26.91
C THR A 137 -5.52 -5.62 -26.32
N LEU A 138 -5.51 -5.69 -24.98
CA LEU A 138 -6.31 -6.65 -24.20
C LEU A 138 -7.82 -6.40 -24.30
N ASP A 139 -8.24 -5.20 -24.72
CA ASP A 139 -9.65 -4.76 -24.76
C ASP A 139 -10.34 -4.97 -26.10
N ALA A 140 -9.66 -5.61 -27.07
CA ALA A 140 -10.20 -5.88 -28.40
C ALA A 140 -11.17 -7.08 -28.41
N SER A 141 -12.22 -7.06 -27.59
CA SER A 141 -13.11 -8.21 -27.33
C SER A 141 -13.64 -8.88 -28.60
N ASP A 142 -14.08 -8.10 -29.60
CA ASP A 142 -14.60 -8.64 -30.88
C ASP A 142 -13.49 -9.29 -31.73
N GLN A 143 -12.28 -8.75 -31.71
CA GLN A 143 -11.14 -9.31 -32.44
C GLN A 143 -10.65 -10.59 -31.76
N ILE A 144 -10.57 -10.58 -30.42
CA ILE A 144 -10.20 -11.74 -29.61
C ILE A 144 -11.19 -12.89 -29.84
N ALA A 145 -12.50 -12.61 -29.83
CA ALA A 145 -13.54 -13.62 -30.06
C ALA A 145 -13.42 -14.26 -31.45
N ARG A 146 -13.04 -13.48 -32.47
CA ARG A 146 -12.84 -13.98 -33.85
C ARG A 146 -11.52 -14.72 -34.05
N ALA A 147 -10.49 -14.37 -33.28
CA ALA A 147 -9.15 -14.95 -33.43
C ALA A 147 -9.01 -16.36 -32.82
N GLY A 148 -10.01 -16.82 -32.08
CA GLY A 148 -10.13 -18.21 -31.63
C GLY A 148 -9.68 -18.45 -30.18
N LEU A 149 -9.77 -19.72 -29.77
CA LEU A 149 -9.65 -20.13 -28.37
C LEU A 149 -8.27 -19.84 -27.74
N ASP A 150 -7.19 -19.98 -28.50
CA ASP A 150 -5.84 -19.75 -27.98
C ASP A 150 -5.60 -18.26 -27.66
N VAL A 151 -6.12 -17.35 -28.48
CA VAL A 151 -6.09 -15.92 -28.23
C VAL A 151 -6.97 -15.55 -27.03
N ALA A 152 -8.14 -16.17 -26.89
CA ALA A 152 -9.00 -15.97 -25.73
C ALA A 152 -8.33 -16.43 -24.41
N ARG A 153 -7.64 -17.58 -24.41
CA ARG A 153 -6.86 -18.07 -23.26
C ARG A 153 -5.69 -17.14 -22.92
N ALA A 154 -4.95 -16.70 -23.93
CA ALA A 154 -3.87 -15.72 -23.75
C ALA A 154 -4.41 -14.39 -23.19
N ASN A 155 -5.60 -13.95 -23.62
CA ASN A 155 -6.23 -12.74 -23.09
C ASN A 155 -6.55 -12.88 -21.60
N LEU A 156 -7.15 -14.01 -21.22
CA LEU A 156 -7.49 -14.29 -19.82
C LEU A 156 -6.24 -14.29 -18.95
N ALA A 157 -5.20 -15.04 -19.34
CA ALA A 157 -3.95 -15.11 -18.60
C ALA A 157 -3.28 -13.73 -18.45
N ALA A 158 -3.26 -12.93 -19.51
CA ALA A 158 -2.71 -11.57 -19.46
C ALA A 158 -3.53 -10.63 -18.57
N ARG A 159 -4.86 -10.72 -18.59
CA ARG A 159 -5.75 -9.93 -17.72
C ARG A 159 -5.55 -10.30 -16.25
N GLU A 160 -5.49 -11.59 -15.94
CA GLU A 160 -5.24 -12.10 -14.59
C GLU A 160 -3.84 -11.70 -14.10
N GLY A 161 -2.81 -11.82 -14.95
CA GLY A 161 -1.46 -11.37 -14.65
C GLY A 161 -1.40 -9.87 -14.36
N ASN A 162 -2.00 -9.04 -15.23
CA ASN A 162 -2.06 -7.59 -15.04
C ASN A 162 -2.82 -7.19 -13.75
N ALA A 163 -3.95 -7.85 -13.47
CA ALA A 163 -4.70 -7.62 -12.24
C ALA A 163 -3.87 -8.00 -11.00
N THR A 164 -3.18 -9.14 -11.03
CA THR A 164 -2.33 -9.60 -9.93
C THR A 164 -1.18 -8.63 -9.66
N MET A 165 -0.43 -8.23 -10.69
CA MET A 165 0.65 -7.25 -10.53
C MET A 165 0.14 -5.90 -10.00
N THR A 166 -1.01 -5.44 -10.51
CA THR A 166 -1.64 -4.20 -10.03
C THR A 166 -2.00 -4.29 -8.55
N ARG A 167 -2.61 -5.40 -8.14
CA ARG A 167 -2.97 -5.64 -6.74
C ARG A 167 -1.75 -5.69 -5.82
N ILE A 168 -0.68 -6.38 -6.24
CA ILE A 168 0.58 -6.44 -5.49
C ILE A 168 1.18 -5.03 -5.34
N ASN A 169 1.27 -4.28 -6.43
CA ASN A 169 1.82 -2.93 -6.42
C ASN A 169 1.01 -1.98 -5.51
N GLN A 170 -0.33 -2.08 -5.52
CA GLN A 170 -1.18 -1.29 -4.64
C GLN A 170 -1.05 -1.71 -3.17
N GLY A 171 -1.06 -3.01 -2.89
CA GLY A 171 -0.96 -3.56 -1.53
C GLY A 171 0.36 -3.21 -0.84
N LEU A 172 1.48 -3.44 -1.53
CA LEU A 172 2.81 -3.09 -1.02
C LEU A 172 3.10 -1.59 -1.08
N GLY A 173 2.66 -0.90 -2.14
CA GLY A 173 2.92 0.52 -2.31
C GLY A 173 2.33 1.40 -1.22
N MET A 174 1.10 1.12 -0.79
CA MET A 174 0.48 1.87 0.32
C MET A 174 1.22 1.64 1.65
N VAL A 175 1.76 0.44 1.84
CA VAL A 175 2.44 0.02 3.06
C VAL A 175 3.84 0.63 3.15
N LEU A 176 4.65 0.51 2.10
CA LEU A 176 6.01 1.06 2.06
C LEU A 176 6.03 2.60 2.03
N SER A 177 4.91 3.23 1.69
CA SER A 177 4.76 4.69 1.73
C SER A 177 4.22 5.23 3.04
N ALA A 178 3.70 4.39 3.93
CA ALA A 178 3.00 4.81 5.15
C ALA A 178 3.96 5.32 6.24
N GLY A 179 4.75 6.36 5.96
CA GLY A 179 5.75 6.93 6.87
C GLY A 179 6.85 7.73 6.17
N THR A 180 6.90 7.68 4.84
CA THR A 180 7.72 8.60 4.05
C THR A 180 6.85 9.79 3.61
N ASN A 181 7.35 11.02 3.77
CA ASN A 181 6.66 12.22 3.25
C ASN A 181 6.60 12.27 1.71
N HIS A 182 7.00 11.19 1.03
CA HIS A 182 7.13 11.10 -0.42
C HIS A 182 5.98 10.27 -0.98
N VAL A 183 5.04 10.97 -1.62
CA VAL A 183 3.71 10.52 -2.09
C VAL A 183 3.75 9.44 -3.19
N ARG A 184 4.91 8.88 -3.56
CA ARG A 184 5.05 8.03 -4.76
C ARG A 184 5.39 6.58 -4.39
N GLY A 185 4.43 5.91 -3.76
CA GLY A 185 4.41 4.48 -3.41
C GLY A 185 4.31 3.52 -4.58
N ILE A 186 5.20 3.68 -5.56
CA ILE A 186 5.26 2.80 -6.71
C ILE A 186 6.31 1.75 -6.42
N THR A 187 5.90 0.52 -6.17
CA THR A 187 6.80 -0.58 -5.82
C THR A 187 7.16 -1.43 -7.03
N ALA A 188 6.70 -1.09 -8.23
CA ALA A 188 7.08 -1.80 -9.43
C ALA A 188 8.04 -0.94 -10.28
N THR A 189 9.19 -1.53 -10.63
CA THR A 189 10.23 -0.97 -11.48
C THR A 189 10.08 -1.50 -12.89
N ILE A 190 10.35 -0.63 -13.87
CA ILE A 190 10.46 -1.00 -15.28
C ILE A 190 11.94 -0.93 -15.63
N ASP A 191 12.57 -2.09 -15.83
CA ASP A 191 13.95 -2.14 -16.26
C ASP A 191 14.05 -1.85 -17.77
N PRO A 192 14.89 -0.88 -18.18
CA PRO A 192 15.05 -0.54 -19.58
C PRO A 192 15.67 -1.70 -20.37
N LYS A 193 15.28 -1.83 -21.62
CA LYS A 193 15.85 -2.82 -22.54
C LYS A 193 17.36 -2.57 -22.68
N PRO A 194 18.21 -3.62 -22.79
CA PRO A 194 19.62 -3.45 -23.10
C PRO A 194 19.82 -2.56 -24.33
N GLY A 195 20.56 -1.45 -24.17
CA GLY A 195 20.87 -0.49 -25.25
C GLY A 195 19.99 0.77 -25.31
N THR A 196 19.01 0.96 -24.42
CA THR A 196 18.22 2.20 -24.34
C THR A 196 18.63 3.06 -23.14
N THR A 197 19.33 4.18 -23.37
CA THR A 197 19.78 5.12 -22.31
C THR A 197 18.77 6.23 -21.98
N ARG A 198 17.68 6.35 -22.75
CA ARG A 198 16.78 7.53 -22.72
C ARG A 198 15.46 7.32 -21.98
N ILE A 199 15.39 6.34 -21.09
CA ILE A 199 14.17 6.01 -20.32
C ILE A 199 14.40 6.39 -18.84
N GLY A 200 14.96 7.57 -18.62
CA GLY A 200 15.62 7.90 -17.35
C GLY A 200 14.70 8.45 -16.26
N LEU A 201 13.53 9.02 -16.58
CA LEU A 201 12.72 9.77 -15.61
C LEU A 201 11.20 9.61 -15.81
N GLU A 202 10.74 9.58 -17.06
CA GLU A 202 9.29 9.58 -17.36
C GLU A 202 8.61 8.24 -17.01
N ASN A 203 9.36 7.13 -17.01
CA ASN A 203 8.79 5.80 -16.78
C ASN A 203 8.72 5.32 -15.32
N GLN A 204 9.29 6.07 -14.39
CA GLN A 204 9.42 5.67 -13.00
C GLN A 204 8.16 5.97 -12.16
N ALA A 205 7.25 6.79 -12.70
CA ALA A 205 5.94 7.11 -12.10
C ALA A 205 4.78 6.20 -12.60
N LEU A 206 5.07 5.19 -13.42
CA LEU A 206 4.09 4.67 -14.38
C LEU A 206 3.22 3.50 -13.96
N LEU A 207 3.25 3.05 -12.71
CA LEU A 207 2.32 2.01 -12.24
C LEU A 207 1.33 2.52 -11.18
N ALA A 208 1.28 3.85 -10.96
CA ALA A 208 0.38 4.51 -10.01
C ALA A 208 -1.05 4.75 -10.52
N GLY A 209 -1.43 4.27 -11.70
CA GLY A 209 -2.78 4.46 -12.23
C GLY A 209 -3.14 5.92 -12.58
N SER A 210 -2.17 6.83 -12.70
CA SER A 210 -2.41 8.18 -13.22
C SER A 210 -2.63 8.14 -14.74
N ARG A 211 -3.30 9.15 -15.31
CA ARG A 211 -3.65 9.23 -16.75
C ARG A 211 -2.46 9.15 -17.73
N SER A 212 -1.22 9.21 -17.22
CA SER A 212 0.01 9.12 -18.01
C SER A 212 0.76 7.79 -17.83
N SER A 213 0.21 6.83 -17.07
CA SER A 213 0.84 5.54 -16.73
C SER A 213 0.99 4.59 -17.94
N MET A 214 2.22 4.11 -18.20
CA MET A 214 2.46 2.97 -19.09
C MET A 214 2.00 1.69 -18.38
N SER A 215 1.00 1.02 -18.94
CA SER A 215 0.52 -0.26 -18.41
C SER A 215 1.62 -1.32 -18.46
N VAL A 216 1.54 -2.35 -17.60
CA VAL A 216 2.48 -3.49 -17.67
C VAL A 216 2.46 -4.13 -19.05
N TRP A 217 1.27 -4.26 -19.67
CA TRP A 217 1.13 -4.71 -21.06
C TRP A 217 2.00 -3.87 -22.01
N THR A 218 1.93 -2.55 -21.92
CA THR A 218 2.73 -1.63 -22.74
C THR A 218 4.23 -1.67 -22.40
N ALA A 219 4.60 -1.86 -21.13
CA ALA A 219 5.99 -1.99 -20.71
C ALA A 219 6.63 -3.26 -21.28
N THR A 220 5.95 -4.39 -21.11
CA THR A 220 6.32 -5.65 -21.76
C THR A 220 6.28 -5.50 -23.27
N ASP A 221 5.36 -4.69 -23.83
CA ASP A 221 5.28 -4.42 -25.26
C ASP A 221 6.57 -3.76 -25.80
N ASN A 222 7.11 -2.81 -25.06
CA ASN A 222 8.34 -2.14 -25.42
C ASN A 222 9.62 -2.94 -25.10
N GLY A 223 9.47 -4.18 -24.62
CA GLY A 223 10.59 -5.07 -24.29
C GLY A 223 11.25 -4.73 -22.95
N HIS A 224 10.50 -4.11 -22.04
CA HIS A 224 10.93 -3.89 -20.67
C HIS A 224 10.60 -5.09 -19.79
N THR A 225 11.41 -5.26 -18.74
CA THR A 225 11.11 -6.18 -17.64
C THR A 225 10.41 -5.38 -16.54
N VAL A 226 9.37 -5.96 -15.93
CA VAL A 226 8.70 -5.37 -14.78
C VAL A 226 9.04 -6.22 -13.55
N SER A 227 9.53 -5.59 -12.49
CA SER A 227 9.95 -6.23 -11.24
C SER A 227 9.41 -5.45 -10.03
N LEU A 228 9.40 -6.04 -8.84
CA LEU A 228 9.17 -5.25 -7.63
C LEU A 228 10.49 -4.61 -7.19
N ALA A 229 10.39 -3.37 -6.73
CA ALA A 229 11.49 -2.58 -6.19
C ALA A 229 11.62 -2.85 -4.69
N THR A 230 12.85 -3.06 -4.23
CA THR A 230 13.18 -3.05 -2.79
C THR A 230 13.09 -1.64 -2.24
N SER A 231 13.11 -1.51 -0.90
CA SER A 231 13.08 -0.22 -0.20
C SER A 231 14.26 0.66 -0.61
N ASP A 232 15.46 0.08 -0.74
CA ASP A 232 16.66 0.78 -1.22
C ASP A 232 16.51 1.29 -2.66
N GLN A 233 15.95 0.47 -3.55
CA GLN A 233 15.70 0.86 -4.95
C GLN A 233 14.65 1.98 -5.04
N ILE A 234 13.66 1.98 -4.16
CA ILE A 234 12.67 3.06 -4.04
C ILE A 234 13.34 4.34 -3.51
N ALA A 235 14.22 4.24 -2.49
CA ALA A 235 14.95 5.36 -1.95
C ALA A 235 15.86 6.01 -3.01
N GLU A 236 16.70 5.22 -3.68
CA GLU A 236 17.57 5.68 -4.78
C GLU A 236 16.76 6.32 -5.92
N ARG A 237 15.56 5.77 -6.21
CA ARG A 237 14.66 6.38 -7.19
C ARG A 237 14.13 7.73 -6.74
N ASN A 238 13.68 7.83 -5.49
CA ASN A 238 13.13 9.07 -4.95
C ASN A 238 14.20 10.17 -4.92
N GLU A 239 15.43 9.85 -4.53
CA GLU A 239 16.57 10.78 -4.56
C GLU A 239 16.86 11.27 -5.98
N ARG A 240 16.87 10.36 -6.97
CA ARG A 240 17.08 10.74 -8.38
C ARG A 240 15.95 11.62 -8.93
N MET A 241 14.71 11.33 -8.57
CA MET A 241 13.56 12.14 -8.99
C MET A 241 13.60 13.53 -8.35
N GLU A 242 13.88 13.62 -7.05
CA GLU A 242 14.00 14.89 -6.34
C GLU A 242 15.14 15.74 -6.95
N ALA A 243 16.30 15.12 -7.22
CA ALA A 243 17.41 15.80 -7.90
C ALA A 243 17.03 16.30 -9.31
N ALA A 244 16.22 15.55 -10.06
CA ALA A 244 15.76 15.95 -11.38
C ALA A 244 14.71 17.08 -11.33
N GLU A 245 13.79 17.05 -10.36
CA GLU A 245 12.82 18.13 -10.12
C GLU A 245 13.54 19.44 -9.75
N TYR A 246 14.55 19.39 -8.88
CA TYR A 246 15.40 20.54 -8.59
C TYR A 246 16.11 21.10 -9.83
N GLN A 247 16.65 20.23 -10.70
CA GLN A 247 17.29 20.66 -11.94
C GLN A 247 16.31 21.32 -12.91
N GLN A 248 15.12 20.72 -13.10
CA GLN A 248 14.07 21.31 -13.95
C GLN A 248 13.62 22.67 -13.44
N GLN A 249 13.46 22.82 -12.12
CA GLN A 249 13.07 24.09 -11.53
C GLN A 249 14.17 25.15 -11.69
N ALA A 250 15.44 24.77 -11.50
CA ALA A 250 16.57 25.66 -11.74
C ALA A 250 16.68 26.11 -13.21
N ASP A 251 16.42 25.21 -14.16
CA ASP A 251 16.43 25.53 -15.59
C ASP A 251 15.23 26.40 -15.99
N TYR A 252 14.05 26.16 -15.40
CA TYR A 252 12.88 27.00 -15.55
C TYR A 252 13.13 28.43 -15.04
N ASP A 253 13.66 28.58 -13.82
CA ASP A 253 14.00 29.87 -13.23
C ASP A 253 15.07 30.62 -14.05
N ARG A 254 16.05 29.89 -14.59
CA ARG A 254 17.05 30.46 -15.52
C ARG A 254 16.41 30.94 -16.81
N SER A 255 15.46 30.17 -17.37
CA SER A 255 14.74 30.55 -18.59
C SER A 255 13.88 31.81 -18.40
N LEU A 256 13.20 31.93 -17.25
CA LEU A 256 12.43 33.13 -16.89
C LEU A 256 13.33 34.35 -16.72
N SER A 257 14.49 34.18 -16.08
CA SER A 257 15.46 35.25 -15.89
C SER A 257 16.03 35.75 -17.22
N GLN A 258 16.31 34.85 -18.16
CA GLN A 258 16.77 35.20 -19.51
C GLN A 258 15.68 35.89 -20.34
N ALA A 259 14.44 35.42 -20.25
CA ALA A 259 13.30 36.06 -20.89
C ALA A 259 13.07 37.50 -20.36
N ALA A 260 13.17 37.70 -19.05
CA ALA A 260 13.05 39.02 -18.43
C ALA A 260 14.16 39.99 -18.87
N MET A 261 15.41 39.52 -19.02
CA MET A 261 16.52 40.35 -19.50
C MET A 261 16.43 40.68 -21.00
N GLY A 262 15.77 39.85 -21.81
CA GLY A 262 15.57 40.08 -23.23
C GLY A 262 14.55 41.18 -23.55
N VAL A 263 13.67 41.53 -22.60
CA VAL A 263 12.63 42.58 -22.75
C VAL A 263 13.17 44.00 -22.49
N TYR A 264 14.36 44.13 -21.91
CA TYR A 264 15.01 45.42 -21.59
C TYR A 264 16.10 45.85 -22.61
N ARG A 265 16.10 45.30 -23.82
CA ARG A 265 16.93 45.79 -24.94
C ARG A 265 16.07 46.47 -25.98
#